data_AF-A0A6L8GG58-F1
#
_entry.id   AF-A0A6L8GG58-F1
#
_cell.length_a   1.000
_cell.length_b   1.000
_cell.length_c   1.000
_cell.angle_alpha   90.00
_cell.angle_beta   90.00
_cell.angle_gamma   90.00
#
_symmetry.space_group_name_H-M   'P 1'
#
loop_
_entity.id
_entity.type
_entity.pdbx_description
1 polymer ?
#
loop_
_entity_poly.entity_id
_entity_poly.type
_entity_poly.pdbx_seq_one_letter_code
_entity_poly.pdbx_strand_id
1 'polypeptide(L)'
;MKWSPERTQVNSWNEWDPLKHVIVGYATDCHIPPPEPALEAKVPEDSDMRGQWGKRPQDMIDRGNELLDAFAEMLRGRGIRVDRPTPIDFSQPVVTPDFETGSGFGCMPPRDVLLTVGNEILEATMSYRCRWFEYLCYRPLLTRYWEEDRNFRHEAAPKPRLADSDYRPDYLSGNISIETRLEWTAEKYFVTT
;
A
#
# COMPACT_ATOMS: atom_id res chain seq x y z
N MET A 1 7.14 -10.55 -30.78
CA MET A 1 6.44 -11.69 -30.10
C MET A 1 5.06 -11.18 -29.69
N LYS A 2 3.97 -11.90 -30.00
CA LYS A 2 2.64 -11.52 -29.50
C LYS A 2 2.59 -11.74 -27.98
N TRP A 3 1.95 -10.83 -27.26
CA TRP A 3 1.75 -10.96 -25.81
C TRP A 3 0.76 -12.12 -25.50
N SER A 4 0.89 -12.73 -24.31
CA SER A 4 0.02 -13.79 -23.79
C SER A 4 -0.17 -13.63 -22.27
N PRO A 5 -1.36 -13.90 -21.70
CA PRO A 5 -1.59 -13.83 -20.27
C PRO A 5 -0.76 -14.83 -19.45
N GLU A 6 -0.28 -15.92 -20.06
CA GLU A 6 0.58 -16.91 -19.38
C GLU A 6 2.02 -16.44 -19.23
N ARG A 7 2.42 -15.39 -19.95
CA ARG A 7 3.78 -14.87 -19.90
C ARG A 7 3.89 -13.76 -18.86
N THR A 8 4.82 -13.92 -17.94
CA THR A 8 5.26 -12.83 -17.08
C THR A 8 6.17 -11.88 -17.84
N GLN A 9 5.84 -10.60 -17.80
CA GLN A 9 6.66 -9.53 -18.34
C GLN A 9 6.41 -8.26 -17.55
N VAL A 10 7.44 -7.73 -16.90
CA VAL A 10 7.41 -6.42 -16.27
C VAL A 10 7.83 -5.40 -17.30
N ASN A 11 6.89 -4.61 -17.81
CA ASN A 11 7.19 -3.47 -18.67
C ASN A 11 6.05 -2.44 -18.63
N SER A 12 6.26 -1.29 -17.99
CA SER A 12 5.29 -0.18 -18.02
C SER A 12 5.99 1.17 -18.01
N TRP A 13 5.65 2.04 -18.96
CA TRP A 13 6.24 3.38 -19.09
C TRP A 13 5.25 4.51 -18.82
N ASN A 14 3.96 4.22 -18.85
CA ASN A 14 2.89 5.20 -18.70
C ASN A 14 1.60 4.53 -18.21
N GLU A 15 0.57 5.34 -17.97
CA GLU A 15 -0.67 4.90 -17.33
C GLU A 15 -1.82 4.68 -18.34
N TRP A 16 -1.57 4.70 -19.66
CA TRP A 16 -2.64 4.66 -20.68
C TRP A 16 -2.42 3.66 -21.82
N ASP A 17 -1.21 3.13 -22.00
CA ASP A 17 -0.97 2.07 -22.96
C ASP A 17 -1.82 0.83 -22.63
N PRO A 18 -2.15 -0.03 -23.62
CA PRO A 18 -3.00 -1.18 -23.41
C PRO A 18 -2.50 -2.09 -22.27
N LEU A 19 -3.28 -2.16 -21.18
CA LEU A 19 -2.97 -2.95 -20.00
C LEU A 19 -2.95 -4.46 -20.34
N LYS A 20 -1.95 -5.16 -19.81
CA LYS A 20 -1.69 -6.59 -20.08
C LYS A 20 -1.56 -7.43 -18.81
N HIS A 21 -0.94 -6.87 -17.78
CA HIS A 21 -0.65 -7.55 -16.52
C HIS A 21 -0.77 -6.53 -15.38
N VAL A 22 -1.51 -6.88 -14.34
CA VAL A 22 -1.75 -6.00 -13.18
C VAL A 22 -1.78 -6.81 -11.88
N ILE A 23 -1.44 -6.14 -10.77
CA ILE A 23 -1.62 -6.66 -9.41
C ILE A 23 -2.86 -6.00 -8.82
N VAL A 24 -3.78 -6.81 -8.29
CA VAL A 24 -4.97 -6.34 -7.56
C VAL A 24 -4.86 -6.79 -6.11
N GLY A 25 -5.03 -5.88 -5.15
CA GLY A 25 -4.90 -6.16 -3.73
C GLY A 25 -6.01 -7.03 -3.14
N TYR A 26 -5.93 -7.24 -1.83
CA TYR A 26 -6.98 -7.87 -1.02
C TYR A 26 -7.43 -6.93 0.11
N ALA A 27 -8.70 -7.02 0.50
CA ALA A 27 -9.19 -6.43 1.74
C ALA A 27 -8.94 -7.34 2.95
N THR A 28 -8.55 -8.60 2.70
CA THR A 28 -8.27 -9.62 3.71
C THR A 28 -7.38 -9.08 4.82
N ASP A 29 -7.91 -9.19 6.04
CA ASP A 29 -7.24 -8.83 7.28
C ASP A 29 -6.74 -7.37 7.33
N CYS A 30 -7.37 -6.47 6.57
CA CYS A 30 -7.05 -5.05 6.64
C CYS A 30 -7.43 -4.46 8.02
N HIS A 31 -6.51 -3.67 8.58
CA HIS A 31 -6.61 -3.02 9.87
C HIS A 31 -6.76 -1.50 9.71
N ILE A 32 -7.49 -0.89 10.62
CA ILE A 32 -7.44 0.55 10.86
C ILE A 32 -6.27 0.78 11.82
N PRO A 33 -5.20 1.45 11.38
CA PRO A 33 -4.03 1.64 12.24
C PRO A 33 -4.38 2.62 13.36
N PRO A 34 -3.81 2.43 14.57
CA PRO A 34 -3.93 3.42 15.63
C PRO A 34 -3.30 4.76 15.19
N PRO A 35 -3.61 5.88 15.87
CA PRO A 35 -3.01 7.17 15.56
C PRO A 35 -1.49 7.07 15.63
N GLU A 36 -0.83 7.55 14.59
CA GLU A 36 0.62 7.58 14.48
C GLU A 36 1.07 8.93 13.92
N PRO A 37 2.35 9.33 14.09
CA PRO A 37 2.80 10.66 13.71
C PRO A 37 2.52 11.05 12.26
N ALA A 38 2.50 10.06 11.35
CA ALA A 38 2.29 10.26 9.92
C ALA A 38 0.82 10.18 9.47
N LEU A 39 -0.06 9.60 10.30
CA LEU A 39 -1.42 9.26 9.90
C LEU A 39 -2.40 9.47 11.06
N GLU A 40 -3.38 10.31 10.80
CA GLU A 40 -4.66 10.34 11.50
C GLU A 40 -5.66 9.68 10.55
N ALA A 41 -6.08 8.45 10.86
CA ALA A 41 -6.96 7.70 9.97
C ALA A 41 -8.27 8.46 9.78
N LYS A 42 -8.54 8.86 8.53
CA LYS A 42 -9.76 9.57 8.17
C LYS A 42 -10.93 8.60 8.11
N VAL A 43 -11.51 8.34 9.27
CA VAL A 43 -12.76 7.59 9.39
C VAL A 43 -13.92 8.59 9.31
N PRO A 44 -14.93 8.37 8.44
CA PRO A 44 -16.09 9.25 8.34
C PRO A 44 -16.73 9.52 9.70
N GLU A 45 -17.25 10.74 9.88
CA GLU A 45 -17.76 11.19 11.17
C GLU A 45 -18.93 10.35 11.69
N ASP A 46 -19.70 9.79 10.76
CA ASP A 46 -20.88 8.96 10.93
C ASP A 46 -20.58 7.45 10.87
N SER A 47 -19.31 7.04 10.72
CA SER A 47 -18.93 5.64 10.72
C SER A 47 -18.88 5.09 12.13
N ASP A 48 -19.46 3.90 12.30
CA ASP A 48 -19.33 3.05 13.47
C ASP A 48 -17.88 2.74 13.85
N MET A 49 -16.95 2.75 12.89
CA MET A 49 -15.51 2.54 13.10
C MET A 49 -14.77 3.78 13.65
N ARG A 50 -15.44 4.93 13.85
CA ARG A 50 -14.78 6.15 14.32
C ARG A 50 -14.20 5.93 15.71
N GLY A 51 -12.89 6.17 15.85
CA GLY A 51 -12.16 5.93 17.10
C GLY A 51 -11.88 4.45 17.40
N GLN A 52 -12.20 3.54 16.47
CA GLN A 52 -11.85 2.13 16.57
C GLN A 52 -10.58 1.85 15.75
N TRP A 53 -9.71 1.03 16.33
CA TRP A 53 -8.44 0.59 15.74
C TRP A 53 -8.39 -0.94 15.70
N GLY A 54 -7.59 -1.49 14.80
CA GLY A 54 -7.47 -2.93 14.61
C GLY A 54 -8.24 -3.44 13.39
N LYS A 55 -8.50 -4.75 13.37
CA LYS A 55 -9.11 -5.43 12.21
C LYS A 55 -10.46 -4.81 11.85
N ARG A 56 -10.68 -4.56 10.56
CA ARG A 56 -11.98 -4.10 10.05
C ARG A 56 -13.08 -5.14 10.30
N PRO A 57 -14.36 -4.72 10.42
CA PRO A 57 -15.49 -5.65 10.51
C PRO A 57 -15.47 -6.69 9.38
N GLN A 58 -15.76 -7.94 9.72
CA GLN A 58 -15.61 -9.05 8.78
C GLN A 58 -16.54 -8.92 7.57
N ASP A 59 -17.76 -8.42 7.76
CA ASP A 59 -18.71 -8.14 6.68
C ASP A 59 -18.19 -7.09 5.69
N MET A 60 -17.46 -6.07 6.16
CA MET A 60 -16.79 -5.10 5.29
C MET A 60 -15.60 -5.71 4.55
N ILE A 61 -14.81 -6.57 5.20
CA ILE A 61 -13.72 -7.31 4.56
C ILE A 61 -14.27 -8.21 3.45
N ASP A 62 -15.33 -8.96 3.75
CA ASP A 62 -15.97 -9.88 2.80
C ASP A 62 -16.54 -9.11 1.61
N ARG A 63 -17.24 -8.01 1.86
CA ARG A 63 -17.75 -7.12 0.79
C ARG A 63 -16.62 -6.51 -0.04
N GLY A 64 -15.53 -6.10 0.59
CA GLY A 64 -14.35 -5.57 -0.09
C GLY A 64 -13.71 -6.61 -1.00
N ASN A 65 -13.55 -7.85 -0.52
CA ASN A 65 -13.01 -8.95 -1.31
C ASN A 65 -13.95 -9.34 -2.46
N GLU A 66 -15.26 -9.39 -2.24
CA GLU A 66 -16.25 -9.64 -3.31
C GLU A 66 -16.09 -8.64 -4.47
N LEU A 67 -15.95 -7.35 -4.16
CA LEU A 67 -15.77 -6.30 -5.16
C LEU A 67 -14.41 -6.40 -5.87
N LEU A 68 -13.33 -6.67 -5.13
CA LEU A 68 -11.98 -6.82 -5.68
C LEU A 68 -11.87 -8.07 -6.56
N ASP A 69 -12.55 -9.15 -6.20
CA ASP A 69 -12.59 -10.38 -6.98
C ASP A 69 -13.40 -10.20 -8.26
N ALA A 70 -14.57 -9.53 -8.18
CA ALA A 70 -15.33 -9.16 -9.36
C ALA A 70 -14.53 -8.25 -10.31
N PHE A 71 -13.76 -7.30 -9.77
CA PHE A 71 -12.87 -6.46 -10.56
C PHE A 71 -11.74 -7.26 -11.22
N ALA A 72 -11.10 -8.17 -10.48
CA ALA A 72 -10.08 -9.07 -11.02
C ALA A 72 -10.63 -9.97 -12.14
N GLU A 73 -11.82 -10.53 -11.97
CA GLU A 73 -12.48 -11.36 -12.99
C GLU A 73 -12.86 -10.55 -14.23
N MET A 74 -13.35 -9.33 -14.07
CA MET A 74 -13.64 -8.44 -15.20
C MET A 74 -12.37 -8.17 -16.03
N LEU A 75 -11.22 -7.95 -15.38
CA LEU A 75 -9.94 -7.75 -16.06
C LEU A 75 -9.48 -9.03 -16.76
N ARG A 76 -9.57 -10.20 -16.11
CA ARG A 76 -9.26 -11.50 -16.73
C ARG A 76 -10.12 -11.76 -17.96
N GLY A 77 -11.42 -11.46 -17.90
CA GLY A 77 -12.35 -11.58 -19.04
C GLY A 77 -12.02 -10.67 -20.22
N ARG A 78 -11.26 -9.59 -19.98
CA ARG A 78 -10.69 -8.71 -21.03
C ARG A 78 -9.34 -9.20 -21.55
N GLY A 79 -8.91 -10.39 -21.12
CA GLY A 79 -7.62 -10.95 -21.47
C GLY A 79 -6.46 -10.21 -20.80
N ILE A 80 -6.62 -9.73 -19.57
CA ILE A 80 -5.53 -9.14 -18.76
C ILE A 80 -5.12 -10.15 -17.70
N ARG A 81 -3.82 -10.39 -17.54
CA ARG A 81 -3.32 -11.20 -16.41
C ARG A 81 -3.50 -10.43 -15.10
N VAL A 82 -4.14 -11.06 -14.12
CA VAL A 82 -4.31 -10.47 -12.78
C VAL A 82 -3.65 -11.36 -11.73
N ASP A 83 -2.61 -10.82 -11.13
CA ASP A 83 -1.96 -11.40 -9.96
C ASP A 83 -2.49 -10.73 -8.68
N ARG A 84 -2.38 -11.44 -7.56
CA ARG A 84 -2.84 -10.98 -6.25
C ARG A 84 -1.71 -11.14 -5.23
N PRO A 85 -1.52 -10.20 -4.28
CA PRO A 85 -0.51 -10.33 -3.25
C PRO A 85 -0.87 -11.45 -2.25
N THR A 86 0.08 -11.83 -1.41
CA THR A 86 -0.14 -12.77 -0.31
C THR A 86 -0.27 -11.97 0.99
N PRO A 87 -1.48 -11.80 1.55
CA PRO A 87 -1.64 -11.13 2.83
C PRO A 87 -0.79 -11.81 3.92
N ILE A 88 -0.24 -10.99 4.82
CA ILE A 88 0.34 -11.46 6.09
C ILE A 88 -0.67 -11.23 7.21
N ASP A 89 -0.37 -11.74 8.41
CA ASP A 89 -1.16 -11.44 9.60
C ASP A 89 -0.89 -10.00 10.05
N PHE A 90 -1.83 -9.10 9.77
CA PHE A 90 -1.67 -7.68 10.09
C PHE A 90 -2.02 -7.36 11.54
N SER A 91 -2.50 -8.34 12.32
CA SER A 91 -2.74 -8.17 13.75
C SER A 91 -1.44 -8.20 14.57
N GLN A 92 -0.33 -8.64 13.97
CA GLN A 92 0.97 -8.63 14.63
C GLN A 92 1.51 -7.21 14.77
N PRO A 93 2.12 -6.88 15.92
CA PRO A 93 2.75 -5.59 16.11
C PRO A 93 3.94 -5.42 15.18
N VAL A 94 4.10 -4.21 14.65
CA VAL A 94 5.30 -3.81 13.92
C VAL A 94 6.28 -3.22 14.93
N VAL A 95 7.38 -3.91 15.16
CA VAL A 95 8.42 -3.50 16.12
C VAL A 95 9.75 -3.30 15.40
N THR A 96 10.36 -2.14 15.60
CA THR A 96 11.72 -1.82 15.15
C THR A 96 12.53 -1.25 16.33
N PRO A 97 13.85 -1.03 16.19
CA PRO A 97 14.61 -0.34 17.24
C PRO A 97 14.15 1.10 17.53
N ASP A 98 13.37 1.72 16.64
CA ASP A 98 13.01 3.14 16.71
C ASP A 98 11.53 3.39 17.05
N PHE A 99 10.65 2.42 16.80
CA PHE A 99 9.22 2.55 17.05
C PHE A 99 8.52 1.20 17.21
N GLU A 100 7.32 1.26 17.79
CA GLU A 100 6.36 0.17 17.84
C GLU A 100 4.98 0.69 17.43
N THR A 101 4.23 -0.13 16.69
CA THR A 101 2.78 0.07 16.48
C THR A 101 2.05 -1.25 16.61
N GLY A 102 0.83 -1.21 17.13
CA GLY A 102 0.08 -2.40 17.54
C GLY A 102 -0.40 -3.29 16.41
N SER A 103 -0.41 -2.80 15.16
CA SER A 103 -0.84 -3.57 14.00
C SER A 103 -0.18 -3.08 12.71
N GLY A 104 -0.19 -3.93 11.69
CA GLY A 104 0.01 -3.52 10.31
C GLY A 104 -1.20 -2.78 9.73
N PHE A 105 -1.20 -2.61 8.40
CA PHE A 105 -2.27 -1.92 7.67
C PHE A 105 -3.10 -2.86 6.78
N GLY A 106 -2.50 -3.42 5.73
CA GLY A 106 -3.20 -4.24 4.76
C GLY A 106 -2.40 -4.37 3.46
N CYS A 107 -2.97 -4.98 2.43
CA CYS A 107 -2.35 -5.09 1.10
C CYS A 107 -3.33 -4.73 -0.04
N MET A 108 -4.35 -3.93 0.27
CA MET A 108 -5.34 -3.51 -0.73
C MET A 108 -4.76 -2.57 -1.81
N PRO A 109 -3.83 -1.63 -1.49
CA PRO A 109 -3.29 -0.72 -2.49
C PRO A 109 -1.84 -1.06 -2.91
N PRO A 110 -1.62 -2.00 -3.86
CA PRO A 110 -0.30 -2.26 -4.44
C PRO A 110 0.40 -1.01 -4.97
N ARG A 111 -0.39 -0.05 -5.48
CA ARG A 111 0.09 1.20 -6.08
C ARG A 111 0.86 2.08 -5.11
N ASP A 112 0.55 1.98 -3.81
CA ASP A 112 1.26 2.77 -2.82
C ASP A 112 2.68 2.22 -2.61
N VAL A 113 2.85 0.90 -2.67
CA VAL A 113 4.10 0.22 -2.31
C VAL A 113 5.00 -0.02 -3.52
N LEU A 114 4.44 -0.21 -4.71
CA LEU A 114 5.18 -0.60 -5.91
C LEU A 114 5.03 0.45 -7.01
N LEU A 115 6.16 0.91 -7.54
CA LEU A 115 6.22 1.74 -8.75
C LEU A 115 6.92 0.98 -9.86
N THR A 116 6.25 0.80 -11.00
CA THR A 116 6.84 0.17 -12.19
C THR A 116 7.35 1.25 -13.16
N VAL A 117 8.62 1.18 -13.55
CA VAL A 117 9.24 2.07 -14.57
C VAL A 117 10.04 1.24 -15.56
N GLY A 118 9.53 1.13 -16.79
CA GLY A 118 10.10 0.22 -17.79
C GLY A 118 10.09 -1.21 -17.26
N ASN A 119 11.24 -1.89 -17.29
CA ASN A 119 11.40 -3.26 -16.78
C ASN A 119 11.70 -3.33 -15.28
N GLU A 120 11.50 -2.26 -14.54
CA GLU A 120 11.87 -2.17 -13.14
C GLU A 120 10.64 -2.00 -12.24
N ILE A 121 10.61 -2.66 -11.09
CA ILE A 121 9.70 -2.35 -9.99
C ILE A 121 10.53 -1.88 -8.80
N LEU A 122 10.22 -0.68 -8.33
CA LEU A 122 10.79 -0.06 -7.15
C LEU A 122 9.82 -0.21 -5.96
N GLU A 123 10.29 -0.82 -4.87
CA GLU A 123 9.60 -0.81 -3.58
C GLU A 123 9.76 0.57 -2.93
N ALA A 124 8.65 1.27 -2.71
CA ALA A 124 8.61 2.51 -1.96
C ALA A 124 8.78 2.25 -0.44
N THR A 125 9.30 3.25 0.25
CA THR A 125 9.78 3.10 1.63
C THR A 125 8.69 3.18 2.68
N MET A 126 7.60 3.87 2.35
CA MET A 126 6.48 4.28 3.19
C MET A 126 6.90 5.29 4.26
N SER A 127 5.94 6.11 4.70
CA SER A 127 6.10 7.06 5.81
C SER A 127 5.26 6.68 7.02
N TYR A 128 4.42 5.65 6.92
CA TYR A 128 3.55 5.18 7.99
C TYR A 128 4.21 3.98 8.65
N ARG A 129 4.36 4.01 9.98
CA ARG A 129 4.89 2.93 10.81
C ARG A 129 4.09 1.64 10.60
N CYS A 130 2.75 1.72 10.48
CA CYS A 130 1.91 0.53 10.25
C CYS A 130 2.11 -0.13 8.87
N ARG A 131 2.80 0.53 7.94
CA ARG A 131 3.08 0.03 6.58
C ARG A 131 4.52 -0.43 6.38
N TRP A 132 5.32 -0.42 7.46
CA TRP A 132 6.75 -0.70 7.40
C TRP A 132 7.11 -2.00 6.68
N PHE A 133 6.38 -3.08 7.02
CA PHE A 133 6.55 -4.43 6.48
C PHE A 133 5.55 -4.77 5.35
N GLU A 134 4.77 -3.81 4.84
CA GLU A 134 3.74 -4.08 3.83
C GLU A 134 4.30 -4.70 2.54
N TYR A 135 5.53 -4.35 2.18
CA TYR A 135 6.26 -4.91 1.03
C TYR A 135 6.34 -6.45 1.05
N LEU A 136 6.31 -7.08 2.24
CA LEU A 136 6.35 -8.54 2.38
C LEU A 136 5.18 -9.23 1.67
N CYS A 137 4.02 -8.56 1.56
CA CYS A 137 2.85 -9.11 0.88
C CYS A 137 3.09 -9.34 -0.62
N TYR A 138 4.03 -8.60 -1.20
CA TYR A 138 4.34 -8.63 -2.63
C TYR A 138 5.56 -9.48 -2.94
N ARG A 139 6.39 -9.83 -1.95
CA ARG A 139 7.63 -10.59 -2.15
C ARG A 139 7.42 -11.91 -2.92
N PRO A 140 6.37 -12.72 -2.67
CA PRO A 140 6.14 -13.92 -3.49
C PRO A 140 5.95 -13.61 -4.98
N LEU A 141 5.25 -12.52 -5.32
CA LEU A 141 5.08 -12.09 -6.71
C LEU A 141 6.37 -11.58 -7.31
N LEU A 142 7.10 -10.71 -6.60
CA LEU A 142 8.33 -10.10 -7.08
C LEU A 142 9.43 -11.15 -7.29
N THR A 143 9.53 -12.16 -6.41
CA THR A 143 10.42 -13.32 -6.59
C THR A 143 10.05 -14.09 -7.85
N ARG A 144 8.76 -14.38 -8.06
CA ARG A 144 8.32 -15.07 -9.28
C ARG A 144 8.64 -14.26 -10.55
N TYR A 145 8.44 -12.94 -10.53
CA TYR A 145 8.76 -12.08 -11.67
C TYR A 145 10.26 -12.07 -11.97
N TRP A 146 11.10 -12.09 -10.93
CA TRP A 146 12.55 -12.19 -11.05
C TRP A 146 13.00 -13.49 -11.74
N GLU A 147 12.34 -14.59 -11.43
CA GLU A 147 12.64 -15.89 -12.04
C GLU A 147 12.12 -16.01 -13.47
N GLU A 148 10.95 -15.42 -13.77
CA GLU A 148 10.25 -15.62 -15.04
C GLU A 148 10.59 -14.59 -16.13
N ASP A 149 10.95 -13.35 -15.77
CA ASP A 149 11.31 -12.28 -16.71
C ASP A 149 12.78 -11.89 -16.61
N ARG A 150 13.58 -12.31 -17.60
CA ARG A 150 15.03 -12.04 -17.68
C ARG A 150 15.41 -10.57 -17.70
N ASN A 151 14.49 -9.67 -18.07
CA ASN A 151 14.76 -8.24 -18.09
C ASN A 151 14.31 -7.52 -16.83
N PHE A 152 13.58 -8.20 -15.93
CA PHE A 152 13.04 -7.59 -14.75
C PHE A 152 14.15 -7.17 -13.78
N ARG A 153 14.05 -5.94 -13.28
CA ARG A 153 14.87 -5.40 -12.20
C ARG A 153 13.99 -5.13 -10.99
N HIS A 154 14.40 -5.66 -9.85
CA HIS A 154 13.74 -5.38 -8.58
C HIS A 154 14.64 -4.48 -7.74
N GLU A 155 14.15 -3.30 -7.38
CA GLU A 155 14.85 -2.36 -6.51
C GLU A 155 14.01 -2.04 -5.27
N ALA A 156 14.69 -1.77 -4.16
CA ALA A 156 14.05 -1.30 -2.94
C ALA A 156 14.72 0.01 -2.51
N ALA A 157 13.93 1.07 -2.37
CA ALA A 157 14.43 2.34 -1.90
C ALA A 157 14.90 2.24 -0.42
N PRO A 158 15.85 3.08 0.03
CA PRO A 158 16.42 3.00 1.38
C PRO A 158 15.35 3.14 2.46
N LYS A 159 15.10 2.06 3.20
CA LYS A 159 14.10 1.99 4.27
C LYS A 159 14.40 3.02 5.40
N PRO A 160 13.51 4.00 5.68
CA PRO A 160 13.72 5.09 6.65
C PRO A 160 13.53 4.62 8.09
N ARG A 161 14.20 5.21 9.07
CA ARG A 161 14.06 4.74 10.46
C ARG A 161 12.67 4.97 11.06
N LEU A 162 11.95 5.99 10.57
CA LEU A 162 10.64 6.40 11.06
C LEU A 162 10.65 6.68 12.58
N ALA A 163 11.77 7.19 13.09
CA ALA A 163 11.93 7.66 14.46
C ALA A 163 11.09 8.93 14.68
N ASP A 164 10.84 9.31 15.92
CA ASP A 164 10.04 10.51 16.21
C ASP A 164 10.62 11.79 15.57
N SER A 165 11.96 11.85 15.40
CA SER A 165 12.65 12.96 14.73
C SER A 165 12.35 13.08 13.24
N ASP A 166 11.85 12.02 12.59
CA ASP A 166 11.50 12.03 11.17
C ASP A 166 10.14 12.70 10.92
N TYR A 167 9.41 13.06 11.99
CA TYR A 167 8.09 13.68 11.93
C TYR A 167 8.07 15.03 12.63
N ARG A 168 7.19 15.91 12.16
CA ARG A 168 6.93 17.19 12.81
C ARG A 168 5.98 16.99 13.98
N PRO A 169 6.36 17.41 15.20
CA PRO A 169 5.47 17.39 16.35
C PRO A 169 4.17 18.13 16.05
N ASP A 170 3.04 17.58 16.51
CA ASP A 170 1.72 18.20 16.47
C ASP A 170 1.15 18.54 15.08
N TYR A 171 1.80 18.11 13.99
CA TYR A 171 1.36 18.38 12.62
C TYR A 171 -0.08 17.91 12.36
N LEU A 172 -0.44 16.75 12.92
CA LEU A 172 -1.77 16.17 12.85
C LEU A 172 -2.64 16.46 14.08
N SER A 173 -2.22 17.36 14.97
CA SER A 173 -3.05 17.70 16.14
C SER A 173 -4.37 18.34 15.70
N GLY A 174 -5.44 18.05 16.45
CA GLY A 174 -6.76 18.63 16.22
C GLY A 174 -6.84 20.14 16.44
N ASN A 175 -5.77 20.74 16.98
CA ASN A 175 -5.65 22.19 17.18
C ASN A 175 -5.20 22.91 15.89
N ILE A 176 -4.74 22.19 14.87
CA ILE A 176 -4.33 22.76 13.58
C ILE A 176 -5.52 22.69 12.62
N SER A 177 -5.95 23.86 12.14
CA SER A 177 -7.03 23.99 11.16
C SER A 177 -6.67 23.39 9.80
N ILE A 178 -7.68 23.05 8.99
CA ILE A 178 -7.47 22.58 7.61
C ILE A 178 -6.82 23.69 6.79
N GLU A 179 -7.23 24.93 6.98
CA GLU A 179 -6.68 26.13 6.33
C GLU A 179 -5.17 26.24 6.56
N THR A 180 -4.74 26.09 7.81
CA THR A 180 -3.31 26.08 8.17
C THR A 180 -2.56 24.93 7.49
N ARG A 181 -3.13 23.72 7.45
CA ARG A 181 -2.50 22.57 6.76
C ARG A 181 -2.37 22.80 5.25
N LEU A 182 -3.32 23.53 4.64
CA LEU A 182 -3.28 23.88 3.22
C LEU A 182 -2.19 24.93 2.93
N GLU A 183 -2.06 25.94 3.78
CA GLU A 183 -0.96 26.92 3.72
C GLU A 183 0.40 26.22 3.82
N TRP A 184 0.56 25.35 4.83
CA TRP A 184 1.76 24.52 5.00
C TRP A 184 2.07 23.66 3.78
N THR A 185 1.06 22.99 3.21
CA THR A 185 1.22 22.18 2.00
C THR A 185 1.72 23.02 0.83
N ALA A 186 1.18 24.23 0.64
CA ALA A 186 1.63 25.15 -0.41
C ALA A 186 3.08 25.59 -0.20
N GLU A 187 3.51 25.74 1.05
CA GLU A 187 4.89 26.04 1.44
C GLU A 187 5.82 24.82 1.49
N LYS A 188 5.32 23.63 1.09
CA LYS A 188 6.04 22.34 1.17
C LYS A 188 6.45 21.95 2.60
N TYR A 189 5.71 22.44 3.57
CA TYR A 189 5.82 22.06 4.97
C TYR A 189 4.97 20.81 5.21
N PHE A 190 5.58 19.63 5.05
CA PHE A 190 4.91 18.33 5.20
C PHE A 190 5.14 17.70 6.58
N VAL A 191 4.36 16.66 6.89
CA VAL A 191 4.41 15.93 8.17
C VAL A 191 5.78 15.30 8.46
N THR A 192 6.49 14.86 7.42
CA THR A 192 7.86 14.34 7.53
C THR A 192 8.89 15.46 7.38
N THR A 193 10.00 15.37 8.10
CA THR A 193 11.11 16.35 8.08
C THR A 193 12.10 16.11 6.95
#